data_AF-A0A3R5WN22-F1
#
_entry.id   AF-A0A3R5WN22-F1
#
_cell.length_a   1.000
_cell.length_b   1.000
_cell.length_c   1.000
_cell.angle_alpha   90.00
_cell.angle_beta   90.00
_cell.angle_gamma   90.00
#
_symmetry.space_group_name_H-M   'P 1'
#
loop_
_entity.id
_entity.type
_entity.pdbx_description
1 polymer ?
#
loop_
_entity_poly.entity_id
_entity_poly.type
_entity_poly.pdbx_seq_one_letter_code
_entity_poly.pdbx_strand_id
1 'polypeptide(L)'
;MLGTVIAYGFSVLFQPIMNAVIAFVFATSTLCAVVFRLTFLKNWNGNAFSKLLAHCVVIWIVVDSCYLARTRAFDCMLFALAYHCLQQDKPSKKKIFILGIISLLWANLHGSSMLFYFAILAVFAVMNLIPDFHVGNLFHRQSKENARTDFIALGVSILIGMINPYGIKLYGYALFHNVSYTKDGVHEWYKALFLFYPIVICLILFFIFFVLQKKNISLKKIFPIVMMLGMTGIHIRMYMYMEIAMIPMLLEVIKTMDSTLFVKCKMFSKNALVMIVCGCCSGLLFAETIKEYQSCKYEEVSTGLIEYLKEKNFQRAYNDYDLGAYLIYNGLPDFVDTRADFYDEETLSGANYFRDASFDKQGDIEKFMDTFQFDAIILNQKSAVTIDYLLSNDWQIDYADKESEGQRKYVVLIQK
;
A
#
# COMPACT_ATOMS: atom_id res chain seq x y z
N MET A 1 12.36 -8.35 1.69
CA MET A 1 12.34 -7.58 2.97
C MET A 1 11.62 -8.42 4.03
N LEU A 2 11.77 -8.10 5.33
CA LEU A 2 11.18 -8.89 6.43
C LEU A 2 9.66 -9.04 6.29
N GLY A 3 8.95 -8.00 5.83
CA GLY A 3 7.51 -8.07 5.59
C GLY A 3 7.11 -9.16 4.59
N THR A 4 7.88 -9.34 3.52
CA THR A 4 7.69 -10.41 2.53
C THR A 4 7.97 -11.79 3.13
N VAL A 5 9.01 -11.90 3.96
CA VAL A 5 9.34 -13.16 4.67
C VAL A 5 8.22 -13.56 5.63
N ILE A 6 7.62 -12.59 6.33
CA ILE A 6 6.45 -12.83 7.19
C ILE A 6 5.29 -13.34 6.34
N ALA A 7 4.95 -12.67 5.24
CA ALA A 7 3.86 -13.10 4.35
C ALA A 7 4.08 -14.52 3.79
N TYR A 8 5.32 -14.84 3.38
CA TYR A 8 5.70 -16.19 2.95
C TYR A 8 5.60 -17.22 4.09
N GLY A 9 5.99 -16.85 5.32
CA GLY A 9 5.78 -17.70 6.48
C GLY A 9 4.31 -18.08 6.69
N PHE A 10 3.39 -17.14 6.47
CA PHE A 10 1.95 -17.43 6.48
C PHE A 10 1.56 -18.39 5.36
N SER A 11 2.08 -18.23 4.14
CA SER A 11 1.78 -19.14 3.02
C SER A 11 2.24 -20.57 3.31
N VAL A 12 3.35 -20.76 4.00
CA VAL A 12 3.82 -22.09 4.42
C VAL A 12 2.95 -22.67 5.54
N LEU A 13 2.56 -21.87 6.53
CA LEU A 13 1.85 -22.33 7.73
C LEU A 13 0.35 -22.60 7.51
N PHE A 14 -0.28 -21.88 6.59
CA PHE A 14 -1.74 -21.90 6.40
C PHE A 14 -2.09 -22.28 4.96
N GLN A 15 -2.20 -23.58 4.69
CA GLN A 15 -2.62 -24.11 3.39
C GLN A 15 -4.14 -24.43 3.36
N PRO A 16 -4.81 -24.33 2.19
CA PRO A 16 -4.33 -23.77 0.91
C PRO A 16 -4.04 -22.26 1.01
N ILE A 17 -3.37 -21.67 0.01
CA ILE A 17 -2.91 -20.26 0.02
C ILE A 17 -3.98 -19.23 0.44
N MET A 18 -5.25 -19.51 0.18
CA MET A 18 -6.39 -18.75 0.67
C MET A 18 -6.38 -18.58 2.19
N ASN A 19 -6.16 -19.67 2.94
CA ASN A 19 -6.09 -19.64 4.40
C ASN A 19 -4.93 -18.75 4.88
N ALA A 20 -3.80 -18.75 4.17
CA ALA A 20 -2.69 -17.87 4.46
C ALA A 20 -3.01 -16.40 4.23
N VAL A 21 -3.67 -16.07 3.11
CA VAL A 21 -4.12 -14.70 2.82
C VAL A 21 -5.06 -14.23 3.92
N ILE A 22 -6.08 -15.03 4.26
CA ILE A 22 -7.04 -14.71 5.33
C ILE A 22 -6.33 -14.53 6.68
N ALA A 23 -5.48 -15.49 7.06
CA ALA A 23 -4.77 -15.46 8.33
C ALA A 23 -3.83 -14.24 8.41
N PHE A 24 -3.16 -13.90 7.31
CA PHE A 24 -2.30 -12.73 7.23
C PHE A 24 -3.10 -11.44 7.37
N VAL A 25 -4.15 -11.23 6.57
CA VAL A 25 -5.01 -10.03 6.67
C VAL A 25 -5.63 -9.90 8.05
N PHE A 26 -6.12 -11.00 8.63
CA PHE A 26 -6.69 -11.00 9.97
C PHE A 26 -5.65 -10.62 11.02
N ALA A 27 -4.45 -11.22 10.97
CA ALA A 27 -3.37 -10.92 11.90
C ALA A 27 -2.90 -9.46 11.79
N THR A 28 -2.66 -8.97 10.58
CA THR A 28 -2.20 -7.59 10.37
C THR A 28 -3.27 -6.57 10.73
N SER A 29 -4.54 -6.80 10.35
CA SER A 29 -5.64 -5.90 10.69
C SER A 29 -5.91 -5.85 12.20
N THR A 30 -5.81 -7.01 12.88
CA THR A 30 -5.94 -7.09 14.34
C THR A 30 -4.80 -6.33 15.02
N LEU A 31 -3.56 -6.51 14.55
CA LEU A 31 -2.41 -5.79 15.06
C LEU A 31 -2.55 -4.27 14.83
N CYS A 32 -2.98 -3.85 13.64
CA CYS A 32 -3.31 -2.45 13.33
C CYS A 32 -4.34 -1.89 14.31
N ALA A 33 -5.46 -2.58 14.52
CA ALA A 33 -6.52 -2.14 15.41
C ALA A 33 -6.02 -1.97 16.85
N VAL A 34 -5.19 -2.90 17.35
CA VAL A 34 -4.56 -2.80 18.66
C VAL A 34 -3.63 -1.59 18.74
N VAL A 35 -2.74 -1.41 17.75
CA VAL A 35 -1.81 -0.27 17.70
C VAL A 35 -2.57 1.05 17.68
N PHE A 36 -3.57 1.18 16.82
CA PHE A 36 -4.36 2.41 16.69
C PHE A 36 -5.14 2.71 17.97
N ARG A 37 -5.76 1.70 18.58
CA ARG A 37 -6.44 1.87 19.87
C ARG A 37 -5.48 2.33 20.95
N LEU A 38 -4.31 1.71 21.06
CA LEU A 38 -3.31 2.10 22.07
C LEU A 38 -2.76 3.50 21.83
N THR A 39 -2.64 3.89 20.57
CA THR A 39 -2.10 5.19 20.14
C THR A 39 -3.10 6.33 20.35
N PHE A 40 -4.34 6.16 19.90
CA PHE A 40 -5.32 7.25 19.86
C PHE A 40 -6.38 7.18 20.96
N LEU A 41 -6.74 5.98 21.43
CA LEU A 41 -7.89 5.78 22.32
C LEU A 41 -7.53 5.43 23.77
N LYS A 42 -6.30 4.96 24.06
CA LYS A 42 -5.89 4.49 25.40
C LYS A 42 -6.22 5.49 26.51
N ASN A 43 -5.92 6.76 26.28
CA ASN A 43 -6.13 7.84 27.24
C ASN A 43 -7.31 8.76 26.84
N TRP A 44 -8.11 8.36 25.84
CA TRP A 44 -9.17 9.21 25.32
C TRP A 44 -10.43 9.14 26.20
N ASN A 45 -10.88 10.30 26.65
CA ASN A 45 -11.94 10.46 27.65
C ASN A 45 -13.20 11.10 27.07
N GLY A 46 -14.02 10.30 26.37
CA GLY A 46 -15.41 10.63 26.02
C GLY A 46 -16.44 9.93 26.91
N ASN A 47 -17.71 10.31 26.77
CA ASN A 47 -18.84 9.55 27.32
C ASN A 47 -18.95 8.16 26.63
N ALA A 48 -19.86 7.29 27.08
CA ALA A 48 -19.98 5.93 26.55
C ALA A 48 -20.28 5.89 25.05
N PHE A 49 -21.17 6.77 24.58
CA PHE A 49 -21.55 6.88 23.17
C PHE A 49 -20.38 7.36 22.31
N SER A 50 -19.74 8.48 22.69
CA SER A 50 -18.57 9.01 22.00
C SER A 50 -17.43 7.98 21.97
N LYS A 51 -17.27 7.16 23.02
CA LYS A 51 -16.29 6.05 23.02
C LYS A 51 -16.62 4.99 22.01
N LEU A 52 -17.89 4.56 21.91
CA LEU A 52 -18.29 3.60 20.89
C LEU A 52 -18.01 4.16 19.49
N LEU A 53 -18.46 5.38 19.21
CA LEU A 53 -18.25 6.04 17.91
C LEU A 53 -16.75 6.20 17.57
N ALA A 54 -15.93 6.61 18.55
CA ALA A 54 -14.49 6.72 18.38
C ALA A 54 -13.83 5.38 18.02
N HIS A 55 -14.26 4.27 18.63
CA HIS A 55 -13.77 2.95 18.25
C HIS A 55 -14.25 2.57 16.84
N CYS A 56 -15.51 2.81 16.50
CA CYS A 56 -16.03 2.54 15.15
C CYS A 56 -15.24 3.29 14.07
N VAL A 57 -14.94 4.58 14.27
CA VAL A 57 -14.15 5.38 13.33
C VAL A 57 -12.73 4.85 13.20
N VAL A 58 -12.05 4.54 14.32
CA VAL A 58 -10.69 3.98 14.28
C VAL A 58 -10.67 2.62 13.58
N ILE A 59 -11.67 1.77 13.84
CA ILE A 59 -11.79 0.46 13.20
C ILE A 59 -12.05 0.63 11.71
N TRP A 60 -12.96 1.53 11.30
CA TRP A 60 -13.23 1.81 9.89
C TRP A 60 -11.97 2.25 9.13
N ILE A 61 -11.15 3.14 9.72
CA ILE A 61 -9.87 3.55 9.09
C ILE A 61 -8.89 2.38 9.01
N VAL A 62 -8.78 1.55 10.05
CA VAL A 62 -7.93 0.35 9.99
C VAL A 62 -8.38 -0.61 8.91
N VAL A 63 -9.69 -0.80 8.78
CA VAL A 63 -10.34 -1.64 7.79
C VAL A 63 -10.00 -1.15 6.37
N ASP A 64 -10.30 0.11 6.06
CA ASP A 64 -10.06 0.68 4.73
C ASP A 64 -8.55 0.75 4.40
N SER A 65 -7.71 1.04 5.38
CA SER A 65 -6.26 1.15 5.15
C SER A 65 -5.52 -0.19 5.11
N CYS A 66 -6.10 -1.31 5.58
CA CYS A 66 -5.38 -2.57 5.83
C CYS A 66 -6.08 -3.85 5.31
N TYR A 67 -7.14 -3.76 4.50
CA TYR A 67 -7.89 -4.93 4.03
C TYR A 67 -7.13 -5.86 3.07
N LEU A 68 -6.07 -5.37 2.42
CA LEU A 68 -5.27 -6.17 1.48
C LEU A 68 -4.12 -6.90 2.18
N ALA A 69 -3.83 -8.14 1.74
CA ALA A 69 -2.67 -8.93 2.18
C ALA A 69 -1.35 -8.36 1.64
N ARG A 70 -0.96 -7.19 2.13
CA ARG A 70 0.21 -6.43 1.68
C ARG A 70 0.99 -5.87 2.87
N THR A 71 2.27 -5.59 2.63
CA THR A 71 3.16 -4.94 3.60
C THR A 71 2.69 -3.52 3.98
N ARG A 72 1.78 -2.94 3.20
CA ARG A 72 1.13 -1.64 3.44
C ARG A 72 0.54 -1.51 4.85
N ALA A 73 -0.01 -2.58 5.43
CA ALA A 73 -0.55 -2.53 6.79
C ALA A 73 0.52 -2.12 7.82
N PHE A 74 1.78 -2.52 7.63
CA PHE A 74 2.88 -2.12 8.50
C PHE A 74 3.17 -0.61 8.41
N ASP A 75 3.09 -0.03 7.21
CA ASP A 75 3.25 1.43 7.03
C ASP A 75 2.18 2.21 7.82
N CYS A 76 0.92 1.75 7.79
CA CYS A 76 -0.16 2.38 8.56
C CYS A 76 0.14 2.43 10.05
N MET A 77 0.58 1.30 10.62
CA MET A 77 0.89 1.19 12.05
C MET A 77 2.04 2.12 12.43
N LEU A 78 3.12 2.07 11.65
CA LEU A 78 4.33 2.84 11.90
C LEU A 78 4.09 4.34 11.70
N PHE A 79 3.31 4.72 10.68
CA PHE A 79 2.87 6.09 10.47
C PHE A 79 2.02 6.58 11.63
N ALA A 80 1.01 5.82 12.08
CA ALA A 80 0.16 6.21 13.20
C ALA A 80 0.96 6.47 14.48
N LEU A 81 1.93 5.58 14.79
CA LEU A 81 2.83 5.73 15.94
C LEU A 81 3.76 6.94 15.80
N ALA A 82 4.37 7.12 14.63
CA ALA A 82 5.25 8.25 14.35
C ALA A 82 4.48 9.58 14.45
N TYR A 83 3.32 9.65 13.80
CA TYR A 83 2.43 10.79 13.81
C TYR A 83 2.01 11.15 15.24
N HIS A 84 1.60 10.17 16.05
CA HIS A 84 1.26 10.41 17.45
C HIS A 84 2.43 10.96 18.28
N CYS A 85 3.65 10.48 18.03
CA CYS A 85 4.85 11.01 18.69
C CYS A 85 5.14 12.45 18.25
N LEU A 86 4.97 12.75 16.96
CA LEU A 86 5.22 14.08 16.39
C LEU A 86 4.20 15.13 16.85
N GLN A 87 2.96 14.73 17.15
CA GLN A 87 1.93 15.60 17.72
C GLN A 87 2.21 16.05 19.17
N GLN A 88 3.17 15.43 19.87
CA GLN A 88 3.51 15.83 21.23
C GLN A 88 4.24 17.18 21.24
N ASP A 89 3.73 18.14 22.02
CA ASP A 89 4.28 19.48 22.16
C ASP A 89 5.44 19.59 23.16
N LYS A 90 5.90 18.47 23.73
CA LYS A 90 7.02 18.47 24.69
C LYS A 90 8.26 17.79 24.10
N PRO A 91 9.44 18.44 24.18
CA PRO A 91 10.67 17.81 23.74
C PRO A 91 10.97 16.63 24.67
N SER A 92 11.41 15.50 24.09
CA SER A 92 11.64 14.28 24.87
C SER A 92 12.65 13.35 24.21
N LYS A 93 13.61 12.86 25.00
CA LYS A 93 14.52 11.77 24.58
C LYS A 93 13.75 10.50 24.22
N LYS A 94 12.62 10.26 24.88
CA LYS A 94 11.73 9.13 24.57
C LYS A 94 11.15 9.24 23.16
N LYS A 95 10.82 10.46 22.71
CA LYS A 95 10.35 10.71 21.34
C LYS A 95 11.42 10.34 20.31
N ILE A 96 12.66 10.80 20.50
CA ILE A 96 13.82 10.47 19.64
C ILE A 96 14.02 8.95 19.57
N PHE A 97 14.04 8.29 20.73
CA PHE A 97 14.23 6.83 20.80
C PHE A 97 13.12 6.06 20.07
N ILE A 98 11.85 6.40 20.33
CA ILE A 98 10.72 5.72 19.68
C ILE A 98 10.73 5.93 18.17
N LEU A 99 11.00 7.15 17.69
CA LEU A 99 11.10 7.43 16.25
C LEU A 99 12.27 6.66 15.62
N GLY A 100 13.40 6.53 16.31
CA GLY A 100 14.49 5.65 15.88
C GLY A 100 14.07 4.18 15.74
N ILE A 101 13.38 3.62 16.73
CA ILE A 101 12.84 2.24 16.68
C ILE A 101 11.83 2.08 15.54
N ILE A 102 10.95 3.07 15.34
CA ILE A 102 10.03 3.07 14.19
C ILE A 102 10.82 3.02 12.88
N SER A 103 11.88 3.80 12.76
CA SER A 103 12.75 3.80 11.58
C SER A 103 13.42 2.44 11.31
N LEU A 104 13.87 1.76 12.38
CA LEU A 104 14.45 0.41 12.29
C LEU A 104 13.42 -0.58 11.73
N LEU A 105 12.22 -0.58 12.31
CA LEU A 105 11.14 -1.48 11.90
C LEU A 105 10.69 -1.16 10.47
N TRP A 106 10.55 0.12 10.13
CA TRP A 106 10.12 0.57 8.81
C TRP A 106 11.11 0.12 7.73
N ALA A 107 12.42 0.32 7.95
CA ALA A 107 13.47 -0.06 7.00
C ALA A 107 13.47 -1.57 6.69
N ASN A 108 13.10 -2.41 7.67
CA ASN A 108 13.12 -3.86 7.52
C ASN A 108 11.77 -4.44 7.05
N LEU A 109 10.64 -3.85 7.47
CA LEU A 109 9.30 -4.30 7.08
C LEU A 109 8.93 -3.81 5.69
N HIS A 110 9.21 -2.55 5.36
CA HIS A 110 8.87 -1.92 4.08
C HIS A 110 9.78 -0.72 3.76
N GLY A 111 11.03 -1.00 3.42
CA GLY A 111 12.07 0.01 3.23
C GLY A 111 11.87 0.98 2.05
N SER A 112 11.02 0.65 1.07
CA SER A 112 10.77 1.50 -0.10
C SER A 112 10.10 2.84 0.25
N SER A 113 9.43 2.96 1.40
CA SER A 113 8.77 4.19 1.87
C SER A 113 9.57 4.97 2.92
N MET A 114 10.87 4.68 3.12
CA MET A 114 11.70 5.38 4.11
C MET A 114 11.84 6.89 3.85
N LEU A 115 11.96 7.31 2.58
CA LEU A 115 12.05 8.73 2.25
C LEU A 115 10.78 9.49 2.64
N PHE A 116 9.61 8.87 2.50
CA PHE A 116 8.35 9.43 2.95
C PHE A 116 8.34 9.64 4.47
N TYR A 117 8.79 8.64 5.23
CA TYR A 117 8.94 8.74 6.68
C TYR A 117 9.87 9.90 7.09
N PHE A 118 11.04 10.03 6.44
CA PHE A 118 11.97 11.14 6.70
C PHE A 118 11.38 12.50 6.33
N ALA A 119 10.64 12.59 5.22
CA ALA A 119 9.98 13.82 4.81
C ALA A 119 8.97 14.29 5.87
N ILE A 120 8.19 13.38 6.46
CA ILE A 120 7.25 13.72 7.55
C ILE A 120 8.00 14.25 8.78
N LEU A 121 9.09 13.60 9.21
CA LEU A 121 9.90 14.09 10.32
C LEU A 121 10.46 15.49 10.04
N ALA A 122 10.99 15.70 8.85
CA ALA A 122 11.54 16.99 8.42
C ALA A 122 10.47 18.08 8.41
N VAL A 123 9.28 17.78 7.87
CA VAL A 123 8.14 18.68 7.87
C VAL A 123 7.77 19.10 9.29
N PHE A 124 7.62 18.15 10.22
CA PHE A 124 7.31 18.50 11.61
C PHE A 124 8.42 19.32 12.28
N ALA A 125 9.69 19.01 12.00
CA ALA A 125 10.82 19.77 12.52
C ALA A 125 10.80 21.23 12.03
N VAL A 126 10.56 21.44 10.73
CA VAL A 126 10.42 22.78 10.12
C VAL A 126 9.17 23.49 10.62
N MET A 127 8.05 22.78 10.75
CA MET A 127 6.81 23.35 11.27
C MET A 127 7.00 23.95 12.66
N ASN A 128 7.79 23.32 13.54
CA ASN A 128 8.07 23.85 14.88
C ASN A 128 8.93 25.14 14.87
N LEU A 129 9.55 25.49 13.73
CA LEU A 129 10.31 26.73 13.55
C LEU A 129 9.45 27.89 13.03
N ILE A 130 8.24 27.63 12.54
CA ILE A 130 7.34 28.68 12.05
C ILE A 130 7.06 29.66 13.20
N PRO A 131 7.15 30.99 12.97
CA PRO A 131 6.83 31.98 14.01
C PRO A 131 5.40 31.85 14.52
N ASP A 132 5.16 32.31 15.75
CA ASP A 132 3.82 32.35 16.33
C ASP A 132 2.86 33.13 15.43
N PHE A 133 1.70 32.54 15.17
CA PHE A 133 0.62 33.24 14.47
C PHE A 133 -0.75 32.78 14.95
N HIS A 134 -1.74 33.64 14.71
CA HIS A 134 -3.13 33.37 15.02
C HIS A 134 -4.02 34.00 13.95
N VAL A 135 -4.73 33.19 13.18
CA VAL A 135 -5.61 33.62 12.08
C VAL A 135 -6.96 32.92 12.24
N GLY A 136 -8.01 33.67 12.58
CA GLY A 136 -9.31 33.09 12.94
C GLY A 136 -9.16 32.11 14.10
N ASN A 137 -9.65 30.88 13.94
CA ASN A 137 -9.49 29.80 14.92
C ASN A 137 -8.18 29.01 14.73
N LEU A 138 -7.37 29.28 13.70
CA LEU A 138 -6.11 28.58 13.46
C LEU A 138 -4.96 29.28 14.18
N PHE A 139 -4.14 28.55 14.93
CA PHE A 139 -2.97 29.10 15.58
C PHE A 139 -1.74 28.21 15.43
N HIS A 140 -0.56 28.81 15.56
CA HIS A 140 0.70 28.12 15.69
C HIS A 140 1.50 28.72 16.84
N ARG A 141 2.25 27.86 17.54
CA ARG A 141 3.23 28.26 18.55
C ARG A 141 4.57 27.66 18.17
N GLN A 142 5.54 28.53 17.95
CA GLN A 142 6.92 28.18 17.71
C GLN A 142 7.47 27.44 18.92
N SER A 143 8.24 26.39 18.65
CA SER A 143 8.96 25.67 19.69
C SER A 143 10.30 25.22 19.14
N LYS A 144 11.32 26.07 19.30
CA LYS A 144 12.69 25.78 18.87
C LYS A 144 13.25 24.51 19.53
N GLU A 145 12.86 24.23 20.77
CA GLU A 145 13.26 23.00 21.48
C GLU A 145 12.63 21.74 20.88
N ASN A 146 11.35 21.78 20.50
CA ASN A 146 10.73 20.69 19.76
C ASN A 146 11.32 20.56 18.37
N ALA A 147 11.55 21.67 17.66
CA ALA A 147 12.22 21.63 16.35
C ALA A 147 13.59 20.94 16.46
N ARG A 148 14.41 21.32 17.45
CA ARG A 148 15.70 20.67 17.70
C ARG A 148 15.53 19.18 18.00
N THR A 149 14.56 18.81 18.83
CA THR A 149 14.28 17.40 19.15
C THR A 149 13.89 16.62 17.89
N ASP A 150 13.08 17.21 17.02
CA ASP A 150 12.56 16.59 15.79
C ASP A 150 13.65 16.48 14.71
N PHE A 151 14.55 17.47 14.60
CA PHE A 151 15.76 17.35 13.77
C PHE A 151 16.73 16.28 14.27
N ILE A 152 16.93 16.18 15.59
CA ILE A 152 17.74 15.09 16.16
C ILE A 152 17.07 13.74 15.89
N ALA A 153 15.75 13.64 16.07
CA ALA A 153 15.00 12.43 15.75
C ALA A 153 15.12 12.06 14.26
N LEU A 154 15.05 13.03 13.35
CA LEU A 154 15.30 12.82 11.92
C LEU A 154 16.70 12.25 11.67
N GLY A 155 17.75 12.86 12.23
CA GLY A 155 19.12 12.37 12.08
C GLY A 155 19.31 10.96 12.64
N VAL A 156 18.77 10.69 13.83
CA VAL A 156 18.80 9.36 14.45
C VAL A 156 18.03 8.34 13.62
N SER A 157 16.86 8.68 13.10
CA SER A 157 16.08 7.82 12.22
C SER A 157 16.82 7.51 10.92
N ILE A 158 17.50 8.48 10.30
CA ILE A 158 18.34 8.24 9.13
C ILE A 158 19.49 7.27 9.45
N LEU A 159 20.15 7.40 10.59
CA LEU A 159 21.24 6.49 10.96
C LEU A 159 20.73 5.08 11.29
N ILE A 160 19.67 4.98 12.09
CA ILE A 160 19.10 3.69 12.50
C ILE A 160 18.44 2.97 11.33
N GLY A 161 17.82 3.71 10.40
CA GLY A 161 17.24 3.12 9.20
C GLY A 161 18.25 2.43 8.29
N MET A 162 19.56 2.69 8.44
CA MET A 162 20.62 1.95 7.73
C MET A 162 20.83 0.54 8.28
N ILE A 163 20.27 0.21 9.45
CA ILE A 163 20.31 -1.14 10.03
C ILE A 163 19.27 -2.02 9.31
N ASN A 164 19.59 -2.39 8.08
CA ASN A 164 18.79 -3.26 7.21
C ASN A 164 19.73 -4.00 6.23
N PRO A 165 19.29 -5.08 5.55
CA PRO A 165 20.15 -5.85 4.66
C PRO A 165 20.81 -5.07 3.51
N TYR A 166 20.23 -3.93 3.10
CA TYR A 166 20.72 -3.09 2.01
C TYR A 166 21.54 -1.89 2.49
N GLY A 167 21.62 -1.64 3.80
CA GLY A 167 22.34 -0.49 4.35
C GLY A 167 21.82 0.85 3.81
N ILE A 168 22.75 1.73 3.42
CA ILE A 168 22.45 3.03 2.82
C ILE A 168 21.83 2.94 1.43
N LYS A 169 22.07 1.85 0.69
CA LYS A 169 21.55 1.67 -0.68
C LYS A 169 20.01 1.67 -0.70
N LEU A 170 19.37 1.31 0.42
CA LEU A 170 17.93 1.37 0.58
C LEU A 170 17.35 2.76 0.25
N TYR A 171 18.06 3.84 0.60
CA TYR A 171 17.56 5.20 0.35
C TYR A 171 17.64 5.60 -1.12
N GLY A 172 18.59 5.01 -1.85
CA GLY A 172 18.69 5.19 -3.29
C GLY A 172 17.56 4.51 -4.05
N TYR A 173 16.96 3.45 -3.51
CA TYR A 173 15.92 2.67 -4.19
C TYR A 173 14.80 3.56 -4.74
N ALA A 174 14.17 4.37 -3.89
CA ALA A 174 13.06 5.23 -4.27
C ALA A 174 13.47 6.42 -5.17
N LEU A 175 14.75 6.78 -5.22
CA LEU A 175 15.27 7.84 -6.09
C LEU A 175 15.62 7.32 -7.47
N PHE A 176 16.24 6.14 -7.56
CA PHE A 176 16.81 5.60 -8.80
C PHE A 176 15.88 4.64 -9.54
N HIS A 177 14.95 3.97 -8.86
CA HIS A 177 14.03 2.99 -9.47
C HIS A 177 12.66 3.61 -9.75
N ASN A 178 12.66 4.90 -10.09
CA ASN A 178 11.46 5.69 -10.32
C ASN A 178 11.13 5.75 -11.82
N VAL A 179 10.91 4.58 -12.44
CA VAL A 179 10.66 4.46 -13.87
C VAL A 179 9.24 4.95 -14.18
N SER A 180 9.08 5.80 -15.21
CA SER A 180 7.77 6.36 -15.61
C SER A 180 6.74 5.27 -15.86
N TYR A 181 7.18 4.15 -16.46
CA TYR A 181 6.36 2.99 -16.74
C TYR A 181 5.65 2.40 -15.50
N THR A 182 6.33 2.33 -14.35
CA THR A 182 5.71 1.77 -13.13
C THR A 182 4.56 2.63 -12.61
N LYS A 183 4.53 3.92 -12.96
CA LYS A 183 3.46 4.84 -12.60
C LYS A 183 2.25 4.76 -13.52
N ASP A 184 2.48 4.47 -14.79
CA ASP A 184 1.44 4.45 -15.82
C ASP A 184 0.66 3.13 -15.85
N GLY A 185 1.28 2.02 -15.41
CA GLY A 185 0.63 0.70 -15.36
C GLY A 185 0.03 0.32 -14.01
N VAL A 186 0.40 0.99 -12.92
CA VAL A 186 -0.01 0.61 -11.56
C VAL A 186 -0.95 1.66 -10.99
N HIS A 187 -2.23 1.28 -10.86
CA HIS A 187 -3.31 2.14 -10.36
C HIS A 187 -2.99 2.89 -9.06
N GLU A 188 -2.13 2.34 -8.19
CA GLU A 188 -1.71 2.98 -6.94
C GLU A 188 -0.98 4.31 -7.11
N TRP A 189 -0.35 4.52 -8.27
CA TRP A 189 0.41 5.73 -8.60
C TRP A 189 -0.41 6.76 -9.37
N TYR A 190 -1.65 6.44 -9.73
CA TYR A 190 -2.51 7.35 -10.47
C TYR A 190 -2.86 8.58 -9.63
N LYS A 191 -3.13 9.69 -10.33
CA LYS A 191 -3.73 10.86 -9.71
C LYS A 191 -5.12 10.52 -9.21
N ALA A 192 -5.45 10.92 -7.99
CA ALA A 192 -6.81 10.76 -7.51
C ALA A 192 -7.73 11.77 -8.21
N LEU A 193 -8.82 11.28 -8.79
CA LEU A 193 -9.89 12.15 -9.29
C LEU A 193 -10.57 12.86 -8.10
N PHE A 194 -11.09 14.06 -8.30
CA PHE A 194 -11.82 14.79 -7.24
C PHE A 194 -13.03 14.03 -6.68
N LEU A 195 -13.61 13.12 -7.48
CA LEU A 195 -14.73 12.25 -7.08
C LEU A 195 -14.29 10.97 -6.38
N PHE A 196 -12.99 10.77 -6.17
CA PHE A 196 -12.49 9.65 -5.38
C PHE A 196 -13.05 9.73 -3.96
N TYR A 197 -13.82 8.72 -3.55
CA TYR A 197 -14.66 8.81 -2.35
C TYR A 197 -13.90 9.17 -1.07
N PRO A 198 -12.65 8.74 -0.80
CA PRO A 198 -11.92 9.13 0.41
C PRO A 198 -11.62 10.63 0.45
N ILE A 199 -11.36 11.26 -0.71
CA ILE A 199 -11.18 12.71 -0.80
C ILE A 199 -12.50 13.41 -0.45
N VAL A 200 -13.61 12.98 -1.05
CA VAL A 200 -14.93 13.57 -0.81
C VAL A 200 -15.33 13.45 0.67
N ILE A 201 -15.16 12.26 1.26
CA ILE A 201 -15.41 12.02 2.69
C ILE A 201 -14.50 12.91 3.54
N CYS A 202 -13.20 12.98 3.23
CA CYS A 202 -12.27 13.85 3.94
C CYS A 202 -12.73 15.31 3.91
N LEU A 203 -13.12 15.85 2.75
CA LEU A 203 -13.59 17.21 2.60
C LEU A 203 -14.88 17.48 3.39
N ILE A 204 -15.83 16.54 3.37
CA ILE A 204 -17.07 16.62 4.16
C ILE A 204 -16.74 16.63 5.66
N LEU A 205 -15.88 15.72 6.12
CA LEU A 205 -15.46 15.66 7.52
C LEU A 205 -14.67 16.90 7.94
N PHE A 206 -13.85 17.46 7.05
CA PHE A 206 -13.17 18.74 7.26
C PHE A 206 -14.17 19.88 7.43
N PHE A 207 -15.18 19.94 6.57
CA PHE A 207 -16.24 20.94 6.65
C PHE A 207 -17.04 20.82 7.96
N ILE A 208 -17.48 19.60 8.31
CA ILE A 208 -18.16 19.32 9.58
C ILE A 208 -17.29 19.72 10.76
N PHE A 209 -15.99 19.37 10.73
CA PHE A 209 -15.05 19.77 11.76
C PHE A 209 -14.99 21.30 11.89
N PHE A 210 -14.76 22.04 10.81
CA PHE A 210 -14.68 23.50 10.87
C PHE A 210 -15.98 24.16 11.35
N VAL A 211 -17.14 23.64 10.98
CA VAL A 211 -18.45 24.15 11.44
C VAL A 211 -18.68 23.88 12.93
N LEU A 212 -18.33 22.68 13.41
CA LEU A 212 -18.56 22.27 14.80
C LEU A 212 -17.46 22.76 15.75
N GLN A 213 -16.28 23.08 15.25
CA GLN A 213 -15.15 23.50 16.06
C GLN A 213 -15.28 24.94 16.54
N LYS A 214 -15.52 25.06 17.84
CA LYS A 214 -15.60 26.34 18.56
C LYS A 214 -14.29 26.76 19.23
N LYS A 215 -13.25 25.91 19.16
CA LYS A 215 -11.96 26.12 19.82
C LYS A 215 -10.87 26.42 18.81
N ASN A 216 -9.82 27.07 19.29
CA ASN A 216 -8.61 27.29 18.52
C ASN A 216 -7.93 25.94 18.18
N ILE A 217 -7.52 25.78 16.93
CA ILE A 217 -6.93 24.57 16.36
C ILE A 217 -5.46 24.85 16.03
N SER A 218 -4.59 23.94 16.48
CA SER A 218 -3.15 24.04 16.18
C SER A 218 -2.88 23.66 14.73
N LEU A 219 -2.02 24.43 14.05
CA LEU A 219 -1.52 24.13 12.70
C LEU A 219 -0.96 22.70 12.61
N LYS A 220 -0.33 22.19 13.68
CA LYS A 220 0.21 20.83 13.74
C LYS A 220 -0.84 19.74 13.49
N LYS A 221 -2.11 20.00 13.76
CA LYS A 221 -3.20 19.03 13.54
C LYS A 221 -3.74 19.07 12.12
N ILE A 222 -3.83 20.27 11.52
CA ILE A 222 -4.47 20.48 10.22
C ILE A 222 -3.48 20.29 9.07
N PHE A 223 -2.26 20.80 9.21
CA PHE A 223 -1.27 20.76 8.14
C PHE A 223 -0.97 19.34 7.64
N PRO A 224 -0.79 18.31 8.49
CA PRO A 224 -0.54 16.95 8.02
C PRO A 224 -1.69 16.41 7.18
N ILE A 225 -2.94 16.77 7.50
CA ILE A 225 -4.10 16.33 6.71
C ILE A 225 -4.11 17.01 5.35
N VAL A 226 -3.87 18.33 5.31
CA VAL A 226 -3.79 19.09 4.04
C VAL A 226 -2.64 18.59 3.16
N MET A 227 -1.48 18.31 3.77
CA MET A 227 -0.33 17.73 3.08
C MET A 227 -0.67 16.34 2.49
N MET A 228 -1.27 15.45 3.28
CA MET A 228 -1.64 14.12 2.81
C MET A 228 -2.76 14.16 1.76
N LEU A 229 -3.71 15.09 1.87
CA LEU A 229 -4.71 15.36 0.84
C LEU A 229 -4.06 15.78 -0.49
N GLY A 230 -3.10 16.71 -0.44
CA GLY A 230 -2.33 17.11 -1.62
C GLY A 230 -1.54 15.95 -2.23
N MET A 231 -0.88 15.14 -1.39
CA MET A 231 -0.17 13.94 -1.85
C MET A 231 -1.12 12.88 -2.43
N THR A 232 -2.34 12.76 -1.90
CA THR A 232 -3.38 11.86 -2.44
C THR A 232 -3.84 12.31 -3.82
N GLY A 233 -3.96 13.62 -4.05
CA GLY A 233 -4.25 14.18 -5.37
C GLY A 233 -3.16 13.85 -6.41
N ILE A 234 -1.89 13.72 -5.98
CA ILE A 234 -0.78 13.33 -6.85
C ILE A 234 -0.76 11.80 -7.04
N HIS A 235 -0.88 11.03 -5.96
CA HIS A 235 -0.85 9.56 -5.96
C HIS A 235 -1.92 9.00 -5.02
N ILE A 236 -2.88 8.27 -5.58
CA ILE A 236 -4.06 7.76 -4.88
C ILE A 236 -3.68 6.97 -3.62
N ARG A 237 -2.61 6.17 -3.66
CA ARG A 237 -2.12 5.37 -2.51
C ARG A 237 -1.84 6.16 -1.23
N MET A 238 -1.71 7.48 -1.29
CA MET A 238 -1.44 8.32 -0.11
C MET A 238 -2.70 8.56 0.75
N TYR A 239 -3.88 8.20 0.26
CA TYR A 239 -5.16 8.44 0.94
C TYR A 239 -5.21 7.81 2.36
N MET A 240 -4.63 6.62 2.53
CA MET A 240 -4.52 5.92 3.82
C MET A 240 -3.86 6.79 4.90
N TYR A 241 -2.81 7.54 4.54
CA TYR A 241 -2.12 8.42 5.50
C TYR A 241 -2.94 9.66 5.83
N MET A 242 -3.74 10.14 4.87
CA MET A 242 -4.71 11.21 5.09
C MET A 242 -5.78 10.77 6.11
N GLU A 243 -6.32 9.56 5.96
CA GLU A 243 -7.30 9.00 6.91
C GLU A 243 -6.73 8.88 8.32
N ILE A 244 -5.51 8.36 8.46
CA ILE A 244 -4.83 8.26 9.75
C ILE A 244 -4.57 9.65 10.34
N ALA A 245 -4.15 10.61 9.52
CA ALA A 245 -3.91 11.98 9.96
C ALA A 245 -5.18 12.68 10.48
N MET A 246 -6.36 12.30 9.96
CA MET A 246 -7.66 12.80 10.41
C MET A 246 -8.09 12.27 11.79
N ILE A 247 -7.55 11.15 12.28
CA ILE A 247 -8.03 10.52 13.52
C ILE A 247 -8.09 11.51 14.71
N PRO A 248 -7.02 12.25 15.07
CA PRO A 248 -7.08 13.17 16.21
C PRO A 248 -8.16 14.25 16.04
N MET A 249 -8.35 14.73 14.82
CA MET A 249 -9.35 15.74 14.46
C MET A 249 -10.78 15.21 14.70
N LEU A 250 -11.06 14.01 14.17
CA LEU A 250 -12.36 13.35 14.33
C LEU A 250 -12.67 13.03 15.79
N LEU A 251 -11.67 12.57 16.55
CA LEU A 251 -11.82 12.29 17.97
C LEU A 251 -12.15 13.53 18.80
N GLU A 252 -11.75 14.73 18.38
CA GLU A 252 -12.17 15.97 19.04
C GLU A 252 -13.65 16.29 18.78
N VAL A 253 -14.13 16.12 17.55
CA VAL A 253 -15.56 16.32 17.22
C VAL A 253 -16.42 15.32 17.97
N ILE A 254 -16.07 14.03 17.90
CA ILE A 254 -16.80 12.94 18.54
C ILE A 254 -16.90 13.15 20.06
N LYS A 255 -15.85 13.72 20.67
CA LYS A 255 -15.86 14.04 22.10
C LYS A 255 -16.89 15.10 22.49
N THR A 256 -17.24 16.00 21.56
CA THR A 256 -18.26 17.05 21.79
C THR A 256 -19.69 16.59 21.54
N MET A 257 -19.87 15.42 20.91
CA MET A 257 -21.21 14.87 20.65
C MET A 257 -21.88 14.41 21.95
N ASP A 258 -23.09 14.91 22.18
CA ASP A 258 -23.88 14.55 23.36
C ASP A 258 -24.59 13.19 23.15
N SER A 259 -24.77 12.49 24.27
CA SER A 259 -25.40 11.18 24.40
C SER A 259 -26.92 11.18 24.22
N THR A 260 -27.55 12.34 24.01
CA THR A 260 -29.01 12.48 23.83
C THR A 260 -29.53 11.75 22.59
N LEU A 261 -28.66 11.44 21.62
CA LEU A 261 -28.96 10.58 20.46
C LEU A 261 -28.96 9.06 20.77
N PHE A 262 -28.42 8.62 21.93
CA PHE A 262 -28.27 7.21 22.29
C PHE A 262 -28.84 6.92 23.68
N VAL A 263 -30.15 7.09 23.81
CA VAL A 263 -30.90 6.74 25.01
C VAL A 263 -31.15 5.22 25.01
N LYS A 264 -30.64 4.53 26.05
CA LYS A 264 -30.91 3.12 26.44
C LYS A 264 -30.21 1.99 25.66
N CYS A 265 -28.87 1.96 25.65
CA CYS A 265 -28.15 0.68 25.45
C CYS A 265 -27.20 0.41 26.63
N LYS A 266 -27.76 -0.21 27.68
CA LYS A 266 -26.97 -0.88 28.75
C LYS A 266 -26.70 -2.31 28.31
N MET A 267 -25.79 -2.53 27.37
CA MET A 267 -25.39 -3.89 27.06
C MET A 267 -23.91 -3.98 26.68
N PHE A 268 -23.27 -4.98 27.28
CA PHE A 268 -21.91 -5.46 27.07
C PHE A 268 -20.76 -4.69 27.74
N SER A 269 -19.88 -5.45 28.40
CA SER A 269 -18.66 -4.94 29.01
C SER A 269 -17.84 -4.20 27.95
N LYS A 270 -17.28 -3.05 28.34
CA LYS A 270 -16.65 -2.04 27.47
C LYS A 270 -15.56 -2.59 26.51
N ASN A 271 -15.05 -3.80 26.78
CA ASN A 271 -14.04 -4.47 25.95
C ASN A 271 -14.64 -5.56 25.05
N ALA A 272 -15.75 -6.20 25.43
CA ALA A 272 -16.38 -7.27 24.65
C ALA A 272 -17.11 -6.73 23.41
N LEU A 273 -17.80 -5.58 23.54
CA LEU A 273 -18.44 -4.94 22.39
C LEU A 273 -17.40 -4.46 21.36
N VAL A 274 -16.27 -3.92 21.83
CA VAL A 274 -15.15 -3.53 20.95
C VAL A 274 -14.54 -4.74 20.28
N MET A 275 -14.35 -5.86 20.98
CA MET A 275 -13.86 -7.11 20.39
C MET A 275 -14.85 -7.71 19.38
N ILE A 276 -16.16 -7.62 19.64
CA ILE A 276 -17.21 -8.07 18.73
C ILE A 276 -17.28 -7.14 17.52
N VAL A 277 -17.19 -5.82 17.69
CA VAL A 277 -17.16 -4.87 16.56
C VAL A 277 -15.87 -5.03 15.75
N CYS A 278 -14.71 -5.19 16.40
CA CYS A 278 -13.46 -5.55 15.71
C CYS A 278 -13.60 -6.87 14.95
N GLY A 279 -14.21 -7.89 15.56
CA GLY A 279 -14.48 -9.20 14.98
C GLY A 279 -15.52 -9.20 13.85
N CYS A 280 -16.55 -8.37 13.95
CA CYS A 280 -17.59 -8.20 12.93
C CYS A 280 -17.09 -7.33 11.78
N CYS A 281 -16.29 -6.29 12.05
CA CYS A 281 -15.63 -5.50 11.02
C CYS A 281 -14.58 -6.34 10.29
N SER A 282 -13.80 -7.18 10.99
CA SER A 282 -12.93 -8.15 10.33
C SER A 282 -13.71 -9.26 9.61
N GLY A 283 -14.92 -9.60 10.06
CA GLY A 283 -15.85 -10.49 9.36
C GLY A 283 -16.51 -9.89 8.11
N LEU A 284 -16.80 -8.58 8.10
CA LEU A 284 -17.29 -7.86 6.92
C LEU A 284 -16.16 -7.65 5.90
N LEU A 285 -14.96 -7.33 6.37
CA LEU A 285 -13.75 -7.36 5.56
C LEU A 285 -13.47 -8.72 4.97
N PHE A 286 -13.70 -9.79 5.75
CA PHE A 286 -13.60 -11.15 5.26
C PHE A 286 -14.57 -11.41 4.11
N ALA A 287 -15.80 -10.89 4.18
CA ALA A 287 -16.76 -11.00 3.08
C ALA A 287 -16.35 -10.20 1.84
N GLU A 288 -15.83 -8.98 1.99
CA GLU A 288 -15.33 -8.17 0.85
C GLU A 288 -14.04 -8.73 0.26
N THR A 289 -13.08 -9.16 1.09
CA THR A 289 -11.85 -9.81 0.64
C THR A 289 -12.16 -11.12 -0.08
N ILE A 290 -13.11 -11.91 0.42
CA ILE A 290 -13.60 -13.11 -0.27
C ILE A 290 -14.28 -12.73 -1.58
N LYS A 291 -15.10 -11.68 -1.62
CA LYS A 291 -15.78 -11.25 -2.84
C LYS A 291 -14.79 -10.74 -3.89
N GLU A 292 -13.83 -9.92 -3.49
CA GLU A 292 -12.76 -9.41 -4.34
C GLU A 292 -11.88 -10.56 -4.82
N TYR A 293 -11.49 -11.48 -3.94
CA TYR A 293 -10.79 -12.70 -4.34
C TYR A 293 -11.62 -13.59 -5.26
N GLN A 294 -12.90 -13.83 -4.99
CA GLN A 294 -13.78 -14.64 -5.85
C GLN A 294 -14.00 -13.97 -7.21
N SER A 295 -13.98 -12.63 -7.25
CA SER A 295 -14.03 -11.86 -8.49
C SER A 295 -12.70 -11.90 -9.25
N CYS A 296 -11.58 -11.92 -8.53
CA CYS A 296 -10.27 -12.29 -9.05
C CYS A 296 -10.23 -13.80 -9.21
N LYS A 297 -10.91 -14.36 -10.23
CA LYS A 297 -10.70 -15.74 -10.65
C LYS A 297 -9.18 -15.94 -10.76
N TYR A 298 -8.59 -16.60 -9.77
CA TYR A 298 -7.17 -16.92 -9.78
C TYR A 298 -7.05 -18.03 -10.80
N GLU A 299 -6.98 -17.60 -12.06
CA GLU A 299 -6.84 -18.48 -13.19
C GLU A 299 -5.43 -19.07 -13.05
N GLU A 300 -5.35 -20.30 -12.55
CA GLU A 300 -4.07 -20.97 -12.36
C GLU A 300 -3.37 -21.12 -13.72
N VAL A 301 -2.07 -20.88 -13.76
CA VAL A 301 -1.26 -21.24 -14.92
C VAL A 301 -1.19 -22.77 -14.94
N SER A 302 -1.36 -23.39 -16.12
CA SER A 302 -1.38 -24.85 -16.22
C SER A 302 -0.03 -25.45 -15.79
N THR A 303 -0.08 -26.60 -15.13
CA THR A 303 1.13 -27.38 -14.82
C THR A 303 1.81 -27.87 -16.09
N GLY A 304 1.03 -28.14 -17.14
CA GLY A 304 1.53 -28.58 -18.44
C GLY A 304 2.45 -27.56 -19.11
N LEU A 305 2.14 -26.26 -19.01
CA LEU A 305 3.00 -25.19 -19.53
C LEU A 305 4.36 -25.23 -18.82
N ILE A 306 4.36 -25.34 -17.49
CA ILE A 306 5.59 -25.35 -16.69
C ILE A 306 6.46 -26.58 -16.99
N GLU A 307 5.85 -27.76 -17.10
CA GLU A 307 6.55 -28.99 -17.47
C GLU A 307 7.18 -28.86 -18.87
N TYR A 308 6.42 -28.36 -19.84
CA TYR A 308 6.88 -28.13 -21.20
C TYR A 308 8.05 -27.12 -21.26
N LEU A 309 7.95 -25.98 -20.56
CA LEU A 309 9.02 -24.97 -20.53
C LEU A 309 10.30 -25.51 -19.88
N LYS A 310 10.18 -26.34 -18.83
CA LYS A 310 11.33 -27.02 -18.20
C LYS A 310 11.99 -28.02 -19.14
N GLU A 311 11.20 -28.76 -19.92
CA GLU A 311 11.72 -29.73 -20.88
C GLU A 311 12.47 -29.04 -22.02
N LYS A 312 11.90 -27.98 -22.61
CA LYS A 312 12.50 -27.26 -23.73
C LYS A 312 13.70 -26.40 -23.33
N ASN A 313 13.73 -25.89 -22.09
CA ASN A 313 14.83 -25.12 -21.53
C ASN A 313 15.26 -23.93 -22.41
N PHE A 314 14.28 -23.14 -22.85
CA PHE A 314 14.50 -21.90 -23.60
C PHE A 314 15.40 -20.94 -22.81
N GLN A 315 16.34 -20.29 -23.50
CA GLN A 315 17.31 -19.39 -22.88
C GLN A 315 16.85 -17.93 -22.93
N ARG A 316 16.02 -17.58 -23.92
CA ARG A 316 15.53 -16.20 -24.17
C ARG A 316 14.04 -16.25 -24.50
N ALA A 317 13.26 -16.86 -23.62
CA ALA A 317 11.82 -16.89 -23.79
C ALA A 317 11.21 -15.55 -23.39
N TYR A 318 10.46 -14.92 -24.30
CA TYR A 318 9.55 -13.85 -23.93
C TYR A 318 8.39 -14.41 -23.11
N ASN A 319 7.99 -13.70 -22.06
CA ASN A 319 6.74 -13.93 -21.34
C ASN A 319 6.03 -12.59 -21.10
N ASP A 320 4.70 -12.62 -20.98
CA ASP A 320 3.96 -11.43 -20.59
C ASP A 320 4.19 -11.07 -19.11
N TYR A 321 3.94 -9.80 -18.79
CA TYR A 321 4.15 -9.19 -17.48
C TYR A 321 3.52 -9.95 -16.31
N ASP A 322 2.36 -10.59 -16.52
CA ASP A 322 1.63 -11.26 -15.45
C ASP A 322 2.09 -12.72 -15.22
N LEU A 323 2.81 -13.31 -16.18
CA LEU A 323 3.31 -14.69 -16.10
C LEU A 323 4.67 -14.80 -15.37
N GLY A 324 5.52 -13.77 -15.45
CA GLY A 324 6.92 -13.86 -15.02
C GLY A 324 7.11 -14.28 -13.56
N ALA A 325 6.33 -13.71 -12.65
CA ALA A 325 6.40 -14.07 -11.22
C ALA A 325 6.10 -15.57 -10.97
N TYR A 326 5.24 -16.16 -11.79
CA TYR A 326 4.89 -17.59 -11.70
C TYR A 326 6.00 -18.48 -12.29
N LEU A 327 6.70 -18.03 -13.33
CA LEU A 327 7.88 -18.73 -13.87
C LEU A 327 8.99 -18.82 -12.83
N ILE A 328 9.32 -17.69 -12.19
CA ILE A 328 10.33 -17.64 -11.12
C ILE A 328 9.97 -18.55 -9.96
N TYR A 329 8.69 -18.54 -9.55
CA TYR A 329 8.21 -19.42 -8.48
C TYR A 329 8.46 -20.91 -8.80
N ASN A 330 8.42 -21.28 -10.08
CA ASN A 330 8.68 -22.64 -10.55
C ASN A 330 10.14 -22.91 -10.93
N GLY A 331 11.06 -21.96 -10.69
CA GLY A 331 12.49 -22.07 -10.98
C GLY A 331 12.85 -21.88 -12.46
N LEU A 332 11.97 -21.26 -13.25
CA LEU A 332 12.23 -20.88 -14.65
C LEU A 332 12.67 -19.41 -14.71
N PRO A 333 13.53 -19.04 -15.69
CA PRO A 333 13.84 -17.64 -15.95
C PRO A 333 12.60 -16.91 -16.49
N ASP A 334 12.51 -15.62 -16.21
CA ASP A 334 11.55 -14.71 -16.79
C ASP A 334 12.27 -13.61 -17.60
N PHE A 335 11.59 -13.11 -18.62
CA PHE A 335 11.99 -11.91 -19.34
C PHE A 335 11.55 -10.64 -18.58
N VAL A 336 10.31 -10.65 -18.08
CA VAL A 336 9.73 -9.52 -17.34
C VAL A 336 8.70 -10.02 -16.33
N ASP A 337 8.57 -9.33 -15.19
CA ASP A 337 7.52 -9.61 -14.20
C ASP A 337 6.98 -8.36 -13.51
N THR A 338 6.03 -8.59 -12.60
CA THR A 338 5.34 -7.55 -11.82
C THR A 338 6.23 -6.65 -10.94
N ARG A 339 7.52 -6.96 -10.77
CA ARG A 339 8.54 -6.15 -10.10
C ARG A 339 9.18 -5.18 -11.10
N ALA A 340 8.35 -4.33 -11.71
CA ALA A 340 8.78 -3.42 -12.77
C ALA A 340 9.98 -2.52 -12.41
N ASP A 341 10.21 -2.25 -11.12
CA ASP A 341 11.35 -1.48 -10.64
C ASP A 341 12.72 -2.03 -11.09
N PHE A 342 12.83 -3.33 -11.42
CA PHE A 342 14.10 -3.97 -11.83
C PHE A 342 14.37 -3.96 -13.33
N TYR A 343 13.43 -3.51 -14.16
CA TYR A 343 13.54 -3.56 -15.61
C TYR A 343 13.69 -2.14 -16.17
N ASP A 344 14.45 -2.00 -17.25
CA ASP A 344 14.54 -0.74 -17.98
C ASP A 344 13.25 -0.43 -18.74
N GLU A 345 13.13 0.83 -19.19
CA GLU A 345 11.94 1.33 -19.88
C GLU A 345 11.71 0.63 -21.22
N GLU A 346 12.76 0.20 -21.92
CA GLU A 346 12.66 -0.51 -23.20
C GLU A 346 12.02 -1.89 -22.99
N THR A 347 12.55 -2.67 -22.03
CA THR A 347 12.01 -3.98 -21.63
C THR A 347 10.54 -3.89 -21.20
N LEU A 348 10.21 -2.91 -20.37
CA LEU A 348 8.84 -2.72 -19.87
C LEU A 348 7.88 -2.25 -20.96
N SER A 349 8.29 -1.29 -21.78
CA SER A 349 7.48 -0.80 -22.90
C SER A 349 7.19 -1.93 -23.90
N GLY A 350 8.17 -2.78 -24.17
CA GLY A 350 8.02 -3.91 -25.08
C GLY A 350 7.16 -5.06 -24.58
N ALA A 351 7.11 -5.28 -23.27
CA ALA A 351 6.13 -6.19 -22.66
C ALA A 351 4.67 -5.83 -23.00
N ASN A 352 4.37 -4.56 -23.28
CA ASN A 352 3.05 -4.13 -23.72
C ASN A 352 2.83 -4.30 -25.24
N TYR A 353 3.88 -4.35 -26.08
CA TYR A 353 3.71 -4.49 -27.53
C TYR A 353 2.97 -5.78 -27.88
N PHE A 354 3.28 -6.89 -27.20
CA PHE A 354 2.61 -8.16 -27.43
C PHE A 354 1.23 -8.26 -26.75
N ARG A 355 0.98 -7.48 -25.69
CA ARG A 355 -0.33 -7.48 -24.99
C ARG A 355 -1.38 -6.64 -25.72
N ASP A 356 -1.00 -5.45 -26.18
CA ASP A 356 -1.88 -4.43 -26.75
C ASP A 356 -1.65 -4.27 -28.26
N ALA A 357 -1.31 -5.37 -28.95
CA ALA A 357 -1.05 -5.38 -30.39
C ALA A 357 -2.27 -4.83 -31.15
N SER A 358 -2.16 -3.57 -31.50
CA SER A 358 -3.00 -2.87 -32.46
C SER A 358 -2.22 -2.81 -33.77
N PHE A 359 -2.92 -2.81 -34.90
CA PHE A 359 -2.31 -2.83 -36.24
C PHE A 359 -1.22 -1.75 -36.44
N ASP A 360 -1.29 -0.65 -35.71
CA ASP A 360 -0.34 0.47 -35.78
C ASP A 360 1.04 0.20 -35.13
N LYS A 361 1.24 -0.95 -34.45
CA LYS A 361 2.48 -1.25 -33.70
C LYS A 361 3.32 -2.42 -34.25
N GLN A 362 3.04 -2.90 -35.47
CA GLN A 362 3.75 -4.06 -36.04
C GLN A 362 5.27 -3.82 -36.18
N GLY A 363 5.69 -2.63 -36.63
CA GLY A 363 7.11 -2.29 -36.73
C GLY A 363 7.83 -2.19 -35.38
N ASP A 364 7.10 -1.87 -34.30
CA ASP A 364 7.65 -1.86 -32.94
C ASP A 364 7.86 -3.29 -32.42
N ILE A 365 6.95 -4.22 -32.76
CA ILE A 365 7.08 -5.65 -32.42
C ILE A 365 8.29 -6.27 -33.11
N GLU A 366 8.48 -6.03 -34.41
CA GLU A 366 9.64 -6.52 -35.17
C GLU A 366 10.94 -6.01 -34.58
N LYS A 367 11.05 -4.69 -34.38
CA LYS A 367 12.24 -4.08 -33.79
C LYS A 367 12.52 -4.64 -32.38
N PHE A 368 11.49 -4.86 -31.59
CA PHE A 368 11.63 -5.41 -30.24
C PHE A 368 12.11 -6.87 -30.27
N MET A 369 11.54 -7.70 -31.15
CA MET A 369 12.01 -9.07 -31.36
C MET A 369 13.46 -9.10 -31.85
N ASP A 370 13.84 -8.18 -32.72
CA ASP A 370 15.21 -8.05 -33.23
C ASP A 370 16.19 -7.61 -32.15
N THR A 371 15.81 -6.73 -31.22
CA THR A 371 16.67 -6.32 -30.11
C THR A 371 16.97 -7.48 -29.16
N PHE A 372 15.95 -8.23 -28.77
CA PHE A 372 16.07 -9.24 -27.71
C PHE A 372 16.36 -10.67 -28.21
N GLN A 373 16.12 -10.93 -29.50
CA GLN A 373 16.43 -12.20 -30.16
C GLN A 373 15.83 -13.41 -29.42
N PHE A 374 14.51 -13.37 -29.20
CA PHE A 374 13.78 -14.39 -28.45
C PHE A 374 13.84 -15.75 -29.15
N ASP A 375 14.04 -16.83 -28.39
CA ASP A 375 14.00 -18.21 -28.89
C ASP A 375 12.61 -18.88 -28.71
N ALA A 376 11.77 -18.29 -27.88
CA ALA A 376 10.36 -18.62 -27.74
C ALA A 376 9.54 -17.39 -27.33
N ILE A 377 8.28 -17.36 -27.71
CA ILE A 377 7.32 -16.33 -27.28
C ILE A 377 6.15 -17.01 -26.58
N ILE A 378 5.96 -16.70 -25.30
CA ILE A 378 4.88 -17.22 -24.48
C ILE A 378 3.80 -16.14 -24.35
N LEU A 379 2.61 -16.42 -24.89
CA LEU A 379 1.49 -15.47 -24.90
C LEU A 379 0.25 -16.06 -24.26
N ASN A 380 -0.51 -15.23 -23.57
CA ASN A 380 -1.86 -15.59 -23.16
C ASN A 380 -2.73 -15.78 -24.42
N GLN A 381 -3.56 -16.82 -24.45
CA GLN A 381 -4.47 -17.09 -25.58
C GLN A 381 -5.46 -15.93 -25.85
N LYS A 382 -5.68 -15.03 -24.88
CA LYS A 382 -6.46 -13.80 -25.07
C LYS A 382 -5.78 -12.80 -26.03
N SER A 383 -4.47 -12.92 -26.29
CA SER A 383 -3.70 -12.09 -27.23
C SER A 383 -3.82 -12.58 -28.68
N ALA A 384 -5.05 -12.88 -29.13
CA ALA A 384 -5.31 -13.53 -30.42
C ALA A 384 -4.72 -12.77 -31.62
N VAL A 385 -4.82 -11.44 -31.64
CA VAL A 385 -4.28 -10.60 -32.74
C VAL A 385 -2.76 -10.76 -32.87
N THR A 386 -2.04 -10.75 -31.74
CA THR A 386 -0.59 -10.94 -31.70
C THR A 386 -0.20 -12.34 -32.16
N ILE A 387 -0.94 -13.36 -31.72
CA ILE A 387 -0.71 -14.76 -32.11
C ILE A 387 -0.89 -14.90 -33.63
N ASP A 388 -1.98 -14.39 -34.20
CA ASP A 388 -2.25 -14.45 -35.64
C ASP A 388 -1.17 -13.74 -36.47
N TYR A 389 -0.69 -12.59 -35.99
CA TYR A 389 0.41 -11.85 -36.61
C TYR A 389 1.70 -12.68 -36.61
N LEU A 390 2.10 -13.27 -35.48
CA LEU A 390 3.32 -14.09 -35.41
C LEU A 390 3.24 -15.33 -36.31
N LEU A 391 2.09 -16.01 -36.35
CA LEU A 391 1.89 -17.18 -37.22
C LEU A 391 1.99 -16.84 -38.71
N SER A 392 1.69 -15.60 -39.07
CA SER A 392 1.85 -15.06 -40.43
C SER A 392 3.30 -14.66 -40.76
N ASN A 393 4.18 -14.56 -39.75
CA ASN A 393 5.56 -14.06 -39.86
C ASN A 393 6.59 -15.07 -39.33
N ASP A 394 6.62 -16.28 -39.91
CA ASP A 394 7.63 -17.33 -39.63
C ASP A 394 7.67 -17.92 -38.21
N TRP A 395 6.64 -17.71 -37.39
CA TRP A 395 6.45 -18.45 -36.13
C TRP A 395 5.45 -19.60 -36.28
N GLN A 396 5.56 -20.59 -35.41
CA GLN A 396 4.63 -21.71 -35.28
C GLN A 396 4.35 -22.03 -33.82
N ILE A 397 3.15 -22.53 -33.53
CA ILE A 397 2.79 -23.00 -32.18
C ILE A 397 3.47 -24.36 -31.93
N ASP A 398 4.32 -24.43 -30.91
CA ASP A 398 4.90 -25.71 -30.43
C ASP A 398 4.17 -26.23 -29.20
N TYR A 399 3.49 -25.35 -28.44
CA TYR A 399 2.65 -25.73 -27.31
C TYR A 399 1.40 -24.84 -27.20
N ALA A 400 0.28 -25.43 -26.80
CA ALA A 400 -0.93 -24.73 -26.44
C ALA A 400 -1.65 -25.45 -25.29
N ASP A 401 -2.06 -24.68 -24.28
CA ASP A 401 -2.95 -25.18 -23.24
C ASP A 401 -4.28 -25.66 -23.83
N LYS A 402 -4.76 -26.82 -23.34
CA LYS A 402 -6.09 -27.35 -23.69
C LYS A 402 -7.18 -26.58 -22.97
N GLU A 403 -8.41 -26.62 -23.50
CA GLU A 403 -9.53 -25.97 -22.85
C GLU A 403 -9.88 -26.62 -21.50
N SER A 404 -9.65 -25.89 -20.41
CA SER A 404 -10.17 -26.16 -19.07
C SER A 404 -10.78 -24.87 -18.48
N GLU A 405 -11.85 -25.02 -17.70
CA GLU A 405 -12.46 -23.87 -17.00
C GLU A 405 -11.54 -23.40 -15.86
N GLY A 406 -11.26 -22.10 -15.80
CA GLY A 406 -10.60 -21.47 -14.66
C GLY A 406 -9.06 -21.44 -14.68
N GLN A 407 -8.41 -21.59 -15.84
CA GLN A 407 -6.95 -21.44 -15.97
C GLN A 407 -6.56 -20.32 -16.96
N ARG A 408 -5.41 -19.67 -16.71
CA ARG A 408 -4.84 -18.71 -17.66
C ARG A 408 -4.20 -19.57 -18.73
N LYS A 409 -4.74 -19.49 -19.95
CA LYS A 409 -4.29 -20.32 -21.05
C LYS A 409 -3.17 -19.62 -21.80
N TYR A 410 -2.13 -20.36 -22.09
CA TYR A 410 -0.98 -19.88 -22.83
C TYR A 410 -0.74 -20.68 -24.11
N VAL A 411 -0.02 -20.05 -25.03
CA VAL A 411 0.61 -20.67 -26.19
C VAL A 411 2.10 -20.35 -26.16
N VAL A 412 2.91 -21.30 -26.61
CA VAL A 412 4.33 -21.08 -26.86
C VAL A 412 4.55 -21.15 -28.37
N LEU A 413 5.06 -20.05 -28.92
CA LEU A 413 5.47 -19.96 -30.31
C LEU A 413 7.00 -20.06 -30.41
N ILE A 414 7.47 -20.77 -31.43
CA ILE A 414 8.88 -20.86 -31.82
C ILE A 414 9.04 -20.48 -33.30
N GLN A 415 10.22 -20.02 -33.68
CA GLN A 415 10.52 -19.72 -35.08
C GLN A 415 10.58 -21.03 -35.91
N LYS A 416 10.13 -20.97 -37.17
CA LYS A 416 10.07 -22.11 -38.09
C LYS A 416 11.44 -22.62 -38.54
#